data_AF-A0A094A573-F1
#
_entry.id   AF-A0A094A573-F1
#
_cell.length_a   1.000
_cell.length_b   1.000
_cell.length_c   1.000
_cell.angle_alpha   90.00
_cell.angle_beta   90.00
_cell.angle_gamma   90.00
#
_symmetry.space_group_name_H-M   'P 1'
#
loop_
_entity.id
_entity.type
_entity.pdbx_description
1 polymer ?
#
loop_
_entity_poly.entity_id
_entity_poly.type
_entity_poly.pdbx_seq_one_letter_code
_entity_poly.pdbx_strand_id
1 'polypeptide(L)'
;MMVRPNGNMVLRFRADNPGVWLFHCHIEWHVDSGLIATMVEAPLEMQKTISIPEDHYKACDLAGTGVKGNAAGNTEDLLDLTGENKPPGRIPDGFTPKGIVAMTFSIVSALLGVAFIAWYGLADMGTAEKEKERRRVAGSGVVEAPRSEGL
;
A
#
# COMPACT_ATOMS: atom_id res chain seq x y z
N MET A 1 -15.91 3.88 10.02
CA MET A 1 -15.27 4.75 11.03
C MET A 1 -13.95 5.24 10.47
N MET A 2 -13.62 6.53 10.60
CA MET A 2 -12.34 7.06 10.10
C MET A 2 -11.85 8.14 11.05
N VAL A 3 -10.58 8.05 11.45
CA VAL A 3 -9.90 9.11 12.23
C VAL A 3 -9.29 10.08 11.23
N ARG A 4 -9.61 11.38 11.35
CA ARG A 4 -8.97 12.39 10.49
C ARG A 4 -7.50 12.58 10.88
N PRO A 5 -6.63 12.99 9.94
CA PRO A 5 -5.24 13.31 10.25
C PRO A 5 -5.14 14.29 11.43
N ASN A 6 -4.28 13.98 12.39
CA ASN A 6 -4.08 14.76 13.63
C ASN A 6 -5.36 15.02 14.46
N GLY A 7 -6.39 14.19 14.29
CA GLY A 7 -7.64 14.24 15.07
C GLY A 7 -7.74 13.14 16.11
N ASN A 8 -8.92 13.06 16.75
CA ASN A 8 -9.26 12.00 17.69
C ASN A 8 -10.65 11.42 17.43
N MET A 9 -10.97 10.35 18.14
CA MET A 9 -12.21 9.62 17.99
C MET A 9 -12.63 9.06 19.34
N VAL A 10 -13.92 9.14 19.67
CA VAL A 10 -14.48 8.60 20.92
C VAL A 10 -15.50 7.54 20.57
N LEU A 11 -15.31 6.35 21.15
CA LEU A 11 -16.17 5.18 20.94
C LEU A 11 -16.79 4.77 22.27
N ARG A 12 -18.05 4.36 22.24
CA ARG A 12 -18.74 3.72 23.36
C ARG A 12 -19.42 2.47 22.83
N PHE A 13 -19.14 1.34 23.46
CA PHE A 13 -19.85 0.09 23.25
C PHE A 13 -20.29 -0.47 24.60
N ARG A 14 -21.25 -1.40 24.58
CA ARG A 14 -21.63 -2.17 25.77
C ARG A 14 -20.86 -3.47 25.72
N ALA A 15 -20.19 -3.82 26.82
CA ALA A 15 -19.53 -5.11 26.98
C ALA A 15 -20.59 -6.15 27.39
N ASP A 16 -21.33 -6.67 26.41
CA ASP A 16 -22.36 -7.70 26.57
C ASP A 16 -22.09 -9.00 25.78
N ASN A 17 -20.88 -9.17 25.26
CA ASN A 17 -20.44 -10.31 24.46
C ASN A 17 -19.05 -10.82 24.91
N PRO A 18 -18.98 -11.73 25.90
CA PRO A 18 -17.72 -12.28 26.42
C PRO A 18 -16.84 -12.88 25.32
N GLY A 19 -15.57 -12.47 25.26
CA GLY A 19 -14.69 -12.87 24.16
C GLY A 19 -13.38 -12.08 24.08
N VAL A 20 -12.60 -12.37 23.05
CA VAL A 20 -11.36 -11.65 22.70
C VAL A 20 -11.59 -10.93 21.37
N TRP A 21 -11.55 -9.61 21.40
CA TRP A 21 -11.93 -8.75 20.27
C TRP A 21 -10.76 -7.90 19.80
N LEU A 22 -10.48 -7.91 18.51
CA LEU A 22 -9.46 -7.06 17.91
C LEU A 22 -10.04 -5.69 17.55
N PHE A 23 -9.35 -4.64 17.99
CA PHE A 23 -9.57 -3.28 17.55
C PHE A 23 -8.36 -2.78 16.80
N HIS A 24 -8.50 -2.56 15.49
CA HIS A 24 -7.37 -2.22 14.62
C HIS A 24 -7.78 -1.30 13.47
N CYS A 25 -6.78 -0.73 12.80
CA CYS A 25 -7.00 -0.04 11.53
C CYS A 25 -7.32 -1.06 10.44
N HIS A 26 -8.25 -0.80 9.52
CA HIS A 26 -8.57 -1.75 8.45
C HIS A 26 -7.65 -1.63 7.21
N ILE A 27 -6.54 -0.91 7.36
CA ILE A 27 -5.49 -0.81 6.36
C ILE A 27 -4.45 -1.89 6.69
N GLU A 28 -4.31 -2.88 5.81
CA GLU A 28 -3.52 -4.09 6.06
C GLU A 28 -2.11 -3.79 6.56
N TRP A 29 -1.38 -2.91 5.86
CA TRP A 29 -0.02 -2.54 6.24
C TRP A 29 0.08 -1.81 7.58
N HIS A 30 -0.99 -1.16 8.06
CA HIS A 30 -1.02 -0.60 9.42
C HIS A 30 -1.23 -1.69 10.48
N VAL A 31 -2.07 -2.70 10.20
CA VAL A 31 -2.28 -3.85 11.12
C VAL A 31 -1.00 -4.66 11.23
N ASP A 32 -0.37 -4.97 10.10
CA ASP A 32 0.87 -5.73 10.04
C ASP A 32 2.04 -5.00 10.74
N SER A 33 2.01 -3.66 10.70
CA SER A 33 2.93 -2.82 11.48
C SER A 33 2.59 -2.73 12.98
N GLY A 34 1.55 -3.43 13.45
CA GLY A 34 1.17 -3.50 14.87
C GLY A 34 0.13 -2.48 15.34
N LEU A 35 -0.61 -1.80 14.45
CA LEU A 35 -1.70 -0.89 14.84
C LEU A 35 -2.97 -1.66 15.24
N ILE A 36 -2.85 -2.42 16.32
CA ILE A 36 -3.85 -3.34 16.86
C ILE A 36 -3.90 -3.26 18.38
N ALA A 37 -5.10 -3.40 18.93
CA ALA A 37 -5.34 -3.58 20.35
C ALA A 37 -6.26 -4.79 20.54
N THR A 38 -5.95 -5.63 21.52
CA THR A 38 -6.76 -6.79 21.88
C THR A 38 -7.57 -6.47 23.13
N MET A 39 -8.89 -6.52 23.03
CA MET A 39 -9.81 -6.30 24.15
C MET A 39 -10.29 -7.66 24.65
N VAL A 40 -10.00 -7.97 25.92
CA VAL A 40 -10.48 -9.19 26.57
C VAL A 40 -11.70 -8.85 27.40
N GLU A 41 -12.87 -9.28 26.93
CA GLU A 41 -14.16 -8.98 27.52
C GLU A 41 -14.65 -10.13 28.41
N ALA A 42 -14.95 -9.83 29.68
CA ALA A 42 -15.53 -10.75 30.66
C ALA A 42 -14.85 -12.15 30.67
N PRO A 43 -13.52 -12.24 30.93
CA PRO A 43 -12.76 -13.47 30.77
C PRO A 43 -13.27 -14.63 31.63
N LEU A 44 -13.80 -14.34 32.82
CA LEU A 44 -14.36 -15.36 33.72
C LEU A 44 -15.69 -15.93 33.22
N GLU A 45 -16.50 -15.14 32.52
CA GLU A 45 -17.73 -15.63 31.90
C GLU A 45 -17.43 -16.37 30.60
N MET A 46 -16.49 -15.83 29.80
CA MET A 46 -15.98 -16.48 28.59
C MET A 46 -15.50 -17.92 28.87
N GLN A 47 -14.76 -18.14 29.97
CA GLN A 47 -14.28 -19.48 30.35
C GLN A 47 -15.40 -20.47 30.71
N LYS A 48 -16.59 -19.99 31.08
CA LYS A 48 -17.74 -20.84 31.42
C LYS A 48 -18.58 -21.20 30.21
N THR A 49 -18.62 -20.31 29.21
CA THR A 49 -19.53 -20.42 28.06
C THR A 49 -18.85 -20.89 26.79
N ILE A 50 -17.55 -20.64 26.63
CA ILE A 50 -16.79 -20.96 25.42
C ILE A 50 -15.92 -22.19 25.65
N SER A 51 -16.18 -23.26 24.90
CA SER A 51 -15.30 -24.42 24.76
C SER A 51 -14.66 -24.42 23.36
N ILE A 52 -13.33 -24.47 23.29
CA ILE A 52 -12.60 -24.51 22.03
C ILE A 52 -12.64 -25.95 21.46
N PRO A 53 -13.08 -26.16 20.21
CA PRO A 53 -13.09 -27.49 19.61
C PRO A 53 -11.67 -28.06 19.38
N GLU A 54 -11.53 -29.38 19.47
CA GLU A 54 -10.23 -30.09 19.29
C GLU A 54 -9.50 -29.76 17.99
N ASP A 55 -10.22 -29.51 16.89
CA ASP A 55 -9.58 -29.18 15.62
C ASP A 55 -8.83 -27.83 15.64
N HIS A 56 -9.20 -26.92 16.55
CA HIS A 56 -8.48 -25.65 16.71
C HIS A 56 -7.15 -25.88 17.43
N TYR A 57 -7.11 -26.77 18.43
CA TYR A 57 -5.88 -27.17 19.11
C TYR A 57 -4.90 -27.85 18.13
N LYS A 58 -5.41 -28.75 17.27
CA LYS A 58 -4.59 -29.36 16.21
C LYS A 58 -4.02 -28.33 15.24
N ALA A 59 -4.78 -27.29 14.90
CA ALA A 59 -4.30 -26.21 14.05
C ALA A 59 -3.16 -25.43 14.72
N CYS A 60 -3.26 -25.16 16.02
CA CYS A 60 -2.17 -24.56 16.80
C CYS A 60 -0.92 -25.45 16.83
N ASP A 61 -1.09 -26.75 17.05
CA ASP A 61 0.03 -27.72 17.08
C ASP A 61 0.75 -27.79 15.72
N LEU A 62 -0.01 -27.84 14.61
CA LEU A 62 0.55 -27.82 13.25
C LEU A 62 1.27 -26.51 12.93
N ALA A 63 0.82 -25.40 13.50
CA ALA A 63 1.46 -24.09 13.36
C ALA A 63 2.62 -23.87 14.35
N GLY A 64 2.92 -24.83 15.24
CA GLY A 64 3.93 -24.68 16.28
C GLY A 64 3.60 -23.56 17.30
N THR A 65 2.31 -23.26 17.49
CA THR A 65 1.84 -22.18 18.36
C THR A 65 1.39 -22.73 19.71
N GLY A 66 1.99 -22.25 20.79
CA GLY A 66 1.61 -22.64 22.15
C GLY A 66 0.19 -22.21 22.52
N VAL A 67 -0.53 -23.09 23.21
CA VAL A 67 -1.94 -22.87 23.62
C VAL A 67 -2.09 -22.43 25.08
N LYS A 68 -0.96 -22.23 25.76
CA LYS A 68 -0.88 -21.78 27.16
C LYS A 68 0.26 -20.77 27.28
N GLY A 69 0.09 -19.82 28.19
CA GLY A 69 1.08 -18.79 28.50
C GLY A 69 0.67 -17.40 28.04
N ASN A 70 1.55 -16.43 28.24
CA ASN A 70 1.39 -15.05 27.82
C ASN A 70 1.78 -14.84 26.34
N ALA A 71 1.96 -13.60 25.90
CA ALA A 71 2.33 -13.28 24.50
C ALA A 71 3.69 -13.85 24.05
N ALA A 72 4.55 -14.25 24.99
CA ALA A 72 5.81 -14.94 24.73
C ALA A 72 5.74 -16.45 25.02
N GLY A 73 4.57 -16.98 25.41
CA GLY A 73 4.39 -18.38 25.79
C GLY A 73 4.87 -18.75 27.19
N ASN A 74 5.19 -17.76 28.05
CA ASN A 74 5.61 -18.02 29.43
C ASN A 74 4.39 -18.35 30.31
N THR A 75 4.49 -19.44 31.09
CA THR A 75 3.44 -19.92 32.01
C THR A 75 3.78 -19.73 33.50
N GLU A 76 5.04 -19.43 33.83
CA GLU A 76 5.49 -19.23 35.21
C GLU A 76 5.51 -17.75 35.57
N ASP A 77 6.30 -16.97 34.82
CA ASP A 77 6.29 -15.50 34.94
C ASP A 77 5.41 -14.90 33.84
N LEU A 78 4.18 -14.57 34.22
CA LEU A 78 3.20 -14.02 33.29
C LEU A 78 3.56 -12.62 32.77
N LEU A 79 4.47 -11.90 33.44
CA LEU A 79 4.90 -10.55 33.06
C LEU A 79 6.15 -10.56 32.17
N ASP A 80 6.84 -11.68 32.05
CA ASP A 80 7.98 -11.82 31.16
C ASP A 80 7.53 -12.03 29.71
N LEU A 81 7.70 -10.98 28.89
CA LEU A 81 7.36 -10.97 27.47
C LEU A 81 8.60 -11.17 26.57
N THR A 82 9.69 -11.70 27.13
CA THR A 82 10.90 -11.96 26.35
C THR A 82 10.63 -13.00 25.27
N GLY A 83 10.72 -12.59 24.00
CA GLY A 83 10.42 -13.45 22.84
C GLY A 83 9.03 -13.23 22.24
N GLU A 84 8.25 -12.28 22.74
CA GLU A 84 6.99 -11.88 22.11
C GLU A 84 7.20 -11.40 20.66
N ASN A 85 6.16 -11.54 19.84
CA ASN A 85 6.13 -10.96 18.52
C ASN A 85 6.13 -9.43 18.61
N LYS A 86 7.07 -8.78 17.91
CA LYS A 86 7.20 -7.33 17.86
C LYS A 86 6.91 -6.82 16.46
N PRO A 87 6.27 -5.64 16.33
CA PRO A 87 6.08 -5.04 15.03
C PRO A 87 7.42 -4.78 14.34
N PRO A 88 7.44 -4.73 12.99
CA PRO A 88 8.63 -4.31 12.27
C PRO A 88 9.12 -2.95 12.78
N GLY A 89 10.45 -2.82 12.87
CA GLY A 89 11.06 -1.57 13.30
C GLY A 89 10.70 -0.40 12.36
N ARG A 90 10.85 0.83 12.87
CA ARG A 90 10.65 2.03 12.08
C ARG A 90 11.52 1.99 10.81
N ILE A 91 10.90 2.21 9.67
CA ILE A 91 11.61 2.32 8.38
C ILE A 91 12.59 3.50 8.48
N PRO A 92 13.84 3.38 7.99
CA PRO A 92 14.79 4.48 7.99
C PRO A 92 14.20 5.73 7.35
N ASP A 93 14.37 6.87 8.01
CA ASP A 93 13.92 8.14 7.45
C ASP A 93 14.72 8.47 6.17
N GLY A 94 14.03 8.93 5.12
CA GLY A 94 14.64 9.36 3.85
C GLY A 94 14.75 8.28 2.78
N PHE A 95 15.40 8.63 1.66
CA PHE A 95 15.61 7.70 0.54
C PHE A 95 16.79 6.76 0.84
N THR A 96 16.55 5.46 0.70
CA THR A 96 17.64 4.48 0.71
C THR A 96 18.57 4.70 -0.51
N PRO A 97 19.85 4.31 -0.45
CA PRO A 97 20.75 4.39 -1.61
C PRO A 97 20.16 3.71 -2.86
N LYS A 98 19.46 2.57 -2.67
CA LYS A 98 18.72 1.90 -3.74
C LYS A 98 17.61 2.78 -4.32
N GLY A 99 16.88 3.50 -3.47
CA GLY A 99 15.85 4.46 -3.89
C GLY A 99 16.40 5.63 -4.69
N ILE A 100 17.55 6.19 -4.27
CA ILE A 100 18.24 7.26 -5.02
C ILE A 100 18.64 6.76 -6.41
N VAL A 101 19.29 5.60 -6.47
CA VAL A 101 19.73 4.99 -7.74
C VAL A 101 18.54 4.75 -8.67
N ALA A 102 17.47 4.13 -8.17
CA ALA A 102 16.26 3.88 -8.95
C ALA A 102 15.61 5.18 -9.48
N MET A 103 15.54 6.22 -8.64
CA MET A 103 15.04 7.53 -9.04
C MET A 103 15.90 8.16 -10.14
N THR A 104 17.23 8.16 -9.98
CA THR A 104 18.15 8.73 -10.98
C THR A 104 18.00 8.03 -12.34
N PHE A 105 17.97 6.70 -12.37
CA PHE A 105 17.77 5.96 -13.63
C PHE A 105 16.40 6.23 -14.27
N SER A 106 15.36 6.40 -13.45
CA SER A 106 14.03 6.75 -13.94
C SER A 106 14.00 8.14 -14.59
N ILE A 107 14.65 9.13 -13.97
CA ILE A 107 14.80 10.49 -14.51
C ILE A 107 15.60 10.46 -15.82
N VAL A 108 16.74 9.76 -15.84
CA VAL A 108 17.58 9.65 -17.05
C VAL A 108 16.80 8.99 -18.18
N SER A 109 16.08 7.90 -17.91
CA SER A 109 15.27 7.20 -18.93
C SER A 109 14.14 8.09 -19.48
N ALA A 110 13.48 8.86 -18.62
CA ALA A 110 12.46 9.81 -19.04
C ALA A 110 13.03 10.92 -19.94
N LEU A 111 14.17 11.49 -19.57
CA LEU A 111 14.83 12.52 -20.37
C LEU A 111 15.31 11.98 -21.73
N LEU A 112 15.89 10.78 -21.74
CA LEU A 112 16.29 10.11 -22.99
C LEU A 112 15.08 9.81 -23.88
N GLY A 113 13.97 9.34 -23.32
CA GLY A 113 12.73 9.10 -24.06
C GLY A 113 12.18 10.38 -24.69
N VAL A 114 12.14 11.49 -23.94
CA VAL A 114 11.71 12.79 -24.47
C VAL A 114 12.67 13.30 -25.55
N ALA A 115 13.99 13.19 -25.33
CA ALA A 115 14.98 13.59 -26.32
C ALA A 115 14.86 12.77 -27.62
N PHE A 116 14.61 11.47 -27.51
CA PHE A 116 14.41 10.58 -28.65
C PHE A 116 13.16 10.95 -29.44
N ILE A 117 12.03 11.19 -28.76
CA ILE A 117 10.78 11.63 -29.41
C ILE A 117 10.99 12.99 -30.11
N ALA A 118 11.62 13.94 -29.44
CA ALA A 118 11.92 15.25 -30.03
C ALA A 118 12.82 15.11 -31.26
N TRP A 119 13.87 14.27 -31.19
CA TRP A 119 14.73 13.99 -32.33
C TRP A 119 13.96 13.41 -33.50
N TYR A 120 13.12 12.38 -33.28
CA TYR A 120 12.31 11.80 -34.35
C TYR A 120 11.24 12.76 -34.88
N GLY A 121 10.68 13.63 -34.03
CA GLY A 121 9.71 14.64 -34.44
C GLY A 121 10.33 15.79 -35.22
N LEU A 122 11.61 16.12 -34.97
CA LEU A 122 12.38 17.14 -35.67
C LEU A 122 13.17 16.58 -36.86
N ALA A 123 13.44 15.27 -36.88
CA ALA A 123 13.97 14.56 -38.04
C ALA A 123 12.91 14.61 -39.13
N ASP A 124 13.11 15.58 -40.02
CA ASP A 124 12.21 15.96 -41.09
C ASP A 124 11.65 14.74 -41.82
N MET A 125 10.32 14.64 -41.94
CA MET A 125 9.71 13.73 -42.92
C MET A 125 10.43 13.95 -44.24
N GLY A 126 10.97 12.88 -44.84
CA GLY A 126 11.74 12.98 -46.09
C GLY A 126 10.95 13.77 -47.13
N THR A 127 11.64 14.49 -48.03
CA THR A 127 11.00 15.32 -49.06
C THR A 127 9.88 14.60 -49.81
N ALA A 128 10.06 13.29 -50.08
CA ALA A 128 9.07 12.40 -50.67
C ALA A 128 7.81 12.20 -49.80
N GLU A 129 7.96 12.13 -48.49
CA GLU A 129 6.89 11.90 -47.53
C GLU A 129 6.13 13.20 -47.22
N LYS A 130 6.84 14.33 -47.15
CA LYS A 130 6.23 15.68 -47.19
C LYS A 130 5.40 15.90 -48.44
N GLU A 131 5.90 15.48 -49.61
CA GLU A 131 5.15 15.64 -50.86
C GLU A 131 3.95 14.70 -50.94
N LYS A 132 4.06 13.46 -50.42
CA LYS A 132 2.96 12.51 -50.32
C LYS A 132 1.85 13.00 -49.38
N GLU A 133 2.22 13.55 -48.21
CA GLU A 133 1.25 14.18 -47.30
C GLU A 133 0.65 15.45 -47.91
N ARG A 134 1.43 16.28 -48.61
CA ARG A 134 0.90 17.46 -49.33
C ARG A 134 -0.12 17.06 -50.41
N ARG A 135 0.13 15.96 -51.14
CA ARG A 135 -0.81 15.38 -52.11
C ARG A 135 -2.04 14.76 -51.44
N ARG A 136 -1.88 14.13 -50.27
CA ARG A 136 -2.99 13.58 -49.47
C ARG A 136 -3.91 14.69 -48.94
N VAL A 137 -3.33 15.77 -48.42
CA VAL A 137 -4.08 16.95 -47.94
C VAL A 137 -4.79 17.65 -49.10
N ALA A 138 -4.12 17.82 -50.25
CA ALA A 138 -4.73 18.36 -51.46
C ALA A 138 -5.90 17.49 -51.99
N GLY A 139 -5.80 16.17 -51.85
CA GLY A 139 -6.88 15.23 -52.18
C GLY A 139 -8.03 15.20 -51.17
N SER A 140 -7.83 15.71 -49.95
CA SER A 140 -8.84 15.75 -48.88
C SER A 140 -9.73 16.99 -48.89
N GLY A 141 -9.53 17.92 -49.84
CA GLY A 141 -10.49 18.99 -50.13
C GLY A 141 -10.61 20.10 -49.08
N VAL A 142 -9.69 20.23 -48.13
CA VAL A 142 -9.66 21.37 -47.21
C VAL A 142 -8.93 22.53 -47.88
N VAL A 143 -9.71 23.49 -48.36
CA VAL A 143 -9.25 24.69 -49.07
C VAL A 143 -8.68 25.70 -48.07
N GLU A 144 -7.39 26.00 -48.17
CA GLU A 144 -6.74 27.07 -47.41
C GLU A 144 -7.03 28.42 -48.09
N ALA A 145 -7.66 29.34 -47.36
CA ALA A 145 -8.06 30.65 -47.87
C ALA A 145 -6.82 31.56 -48.09
N PRO A 146 -6.78 32.36 -49.17
CA PRO A 146 -5.60 33.15 -49.51
C PRO A 146 -5.37 34.29 -48.50
N ARG A 147 -4.12 34.40 -48.07
CA ARG A 147 -3.58 35.48 -47.25
C ARG A 147 -3.45 36.74 -48.11
N SER A 148 -4.19 37.80 -47.78
CA SER A 148 -4.02 39.12 -48.42
C SER A 148 -2.75 39.79 -47.90
N GLU A 149 -1.76 39.96 -48.76
CA GLU A 149 -0.63 40.87 -48.55
C GLU A 149 -0.99 42.29 -48.99
N GLY A 150 -0.78 43.26 -48.12
CA GLY A 150 -0.34 44.61 -48.48
C GLY A 150 -1.38 45.64 -48.94
N LEU A 151 -1.80 46.48 -47.99
CA LEU A 151 -1.81 47.95 -48.11
C LEU A 151 -1.52 48.56 -46.73
#